data_AF-A0A173TUB0-F1
#
_entry.id   AF-A0A173TUB0-F1
#
_cell.length_a   1.000
_cell.length_b   1.000
_cell.length_c   1.000
_cell.angle_alpha   90.00
_cell.angle_beta   90.00
_cell.angle_gamma   90.00
#
_symmetry.space_group_name_H-M   'P 1'
#
loop_
_entity.id
_entity.type
_entity.pdbx_description
1 polymer ?
#
loop_
_entity_poly.entity_id
_entity_poly.type
_entity_poly.pdbx_seq_one_letter_code
_entity_poly.pdbx_strand_id
1 'polypeptide(L)'
;MTIRKKQNKLDQRTKIIMIIVLIFVVILAFSYINLRQKSKKIAKEQQQVESQIKKQEEKKKELKKKKEYIKTKEFIEKTATEKFGLLYPGEYLLKGSDD
;
A
#
# COMPACT_ATOMS: atom_id res chain seq x y z
N MET A 1 -63.89 -13.04 -38.88
CA MET A 1 -63.39 -11.64 -38.94
C MET A 1 -61.92 -11.64 -38.53
N THR A 2 -60.98 -11.55 -39.48
CA THR A 2 -59.53 -11.64 -39.18
C THR A 2 -58.95 -10.24 -38.94
N ILE A 3 -58.54 -9.97 -37.70
CA ILE A 3 -57.92 -8.72 -37.28
C ILE A 3 -56.49 -8.67 -37.85
N ARG A 4 -56.27 -7.85 -38.88
CA ARG A 4 -54.91 -7.59 -39.40
C ARG A 4 -54.18 -6.68 -38.41
N LYS A 5 -53.18 -7.24 -37.72
CA LYS A 5 -52.30 -6.53 -36.79
C LYS A 5 -51.46 -5.50 -37.58
N LYS A 6 -51.72 -4.20 -37.37
CA LYS A 6 -50.97 -3.09 -37.99
C LYS A 6 -49.52 -3.17 -37.54
N GLN A 7 -48.62 -3.65 -38.41
CA GLN A 7 -47.19 -3.63 -38.14
C GLN A 7 -46.70 -2.18 -38.25
N ASN A 8 -46.32 -1.60 -37.11
CA ASN A 8 -45.64 -0.32 -37.07
C ASN A 8 -44.25 -0.51 -37.71
N LYS A 9 -44.14 -0.25 -39.01
CA LYS A 9 -42.84 -0.10 -39.67
C LYS A 9 -42.23 1.19 -39.14
N LEU A 10 -41.46 1.09 -38.05
CA LEU A 10 -40.57 2.17 -37.62
C LEU A 10 -39.70 2.55 -38.81
N ASP A 11 -39.72 3.84 -39.12
CA ASP A 11 -39.07 4.41 -40.29
C ASP A 11 -37.58 4.05 -40.26
N GLN A 12 -37.00 3.69 -41.42
CA GLN A 12 -35.62 3.16 -41.48
C GLN A 12 -34.61 4.13 -40.84
N ARG A 13 -34.89 5.43 -40.91
CA ARG A 13 -34.13 6.51 -40.26
C ARG A 13 -34.09 6.35 -38.74
N THR A 14 -35.21 6.03 -38.11
CA THR A 14 -35.31 5.86 -36.65
C THR A 14 -34.53 4.63 -36.18
N LYS A 15 -34.49 3.56 -36.97
CA LYS A 15 -33.68 2.37 -36.68
C LYS A 15 -32.17 2.67 -36.73
N ILE A 16 -31.72 3.44 -37.72
CA ILE A 16 -30.32 3.87 -37.84
C ILE A 16 -29.92 4.73 -36.64
N ILE A 17 -30.77 5.71 -36.27
CA ILE A 17 -30.53 6.57 -35.09
C ILE A 17 -30.46 5.72 -33.82
N MET A 18 -31.35 4.74 -33.65
CA MET A 18 -31.33 3.85 -32.49
C MET A 18 -30.03 3.04 -32.39
N ILE A 19 -29.50 2.55 -33.52
CA ILE A 19 -28.22 1.82 -33.55
C ILE A 19 -27.06 2.72 -33.15
N ILE A 20 -27.00 3.95 -33.67
CA ILE A 20 -25.96 4.92 -33.33
C ILE A 20 -25.98 5.25 -31.84
N VAL A 21 -27.17 5.49 -31.27
CA VAL A 21 -27.33 5.74 -29.83
C VAL A 21 -26.87 4.53 -29.02
N LEU A 22 -27.19 3.31 -29.45
CA LEU A 22 -26.79 2.09 -28.76
C LEU A 22 -25.26 1.92 -28.75
N ILE A 23 -24.59 2.18 -29.88
CA ILE A 23 -23.13 2.19 -29.97
C ILE A 23 -22.53 3.26 -29.05
N PHE A 24 -23.12 4.45 -29.01
CA PHE A 24 -22.66 5.54 -28.16
C PHE A 24 -22.73 5.18 -26.67
N VAL A 25 -23.84 4.57 -26.23
CA VAL A 25 -23.99 4.09 -24.84
C VAL A 25 -22.96 3.03 -24.50
N VAL A 26 -22.66 2.11 -25.43
CA VAL A 26 -21.63 1.08 -25.23
C VAL A 26 -20.24 1.72 -25.05
N ILE A 27 -19.87 2.68 -25.91
CA ILE A 27 -18.59 3.39 -25.80
C ILE A 27 -18.48 4.13 -24.45
N LEU A 28 -19.55 4.82 -24.03
CA LEU A 28 -19.59 5.50 -22.74
C LEU A 28 -19.44 4.52 -21.56
N ALA A 29 -20.11 3.36 -21.61
CA ALA A 29 -19.99 2.34 -20.57
C ALA A 29 -18.56 1.79 -20.48
N PHE A 30 -17.92 1.48 -21.62
CA PHE A 30 -16.52 1.06 -21.64
C PHE A 30 -15.57 2.13 -21.11
N SER A 31 -15.76 3.39 -21.51
CA SER A 31 -14.98 4.52 -21.02
C SER A 31 -15.09 4.68 -19.50
N TYR A 32 -16.32 4.57 -18.97
CA TYR A 32 -16.60 4.65 -17.54
C TYR A 32 -15.91 3.52 -16.75
N ILE A 33 -15.99 2.27 -17.23
CA ILE A 33 -15.33 1.12 -16.59
C ILE A 33 -13.82 1.29 -16.60
N ASN A 34 -13.23 1.67 -17.73
CA ASN A 34 -11.78 1.88 -17.89
C ASN A 34 -11.26 2.99 -16.97
N LEU A 35 -12.00 4.10 -16.85
CA LEU A 35 -11.63 5.21 -15.98
C LEU A 35 -11.65 4.77 -14.50
N ARG A 36 -12.71 4.07 -14.08
CA ARG A 36 -12.84 3.58 -12.70
C ARG A 36 -11.76 2.57 -12.32
N GLN A 37 -11.34 1.71 -13.24
CA GLN A 37 -10.23 0.78 -13.02
C GLN A 37 -8.89 1.51 -12.87
N LYS A 38 -8.59 2.49 -13.73
CA LYS A 38 -7.38 3.31 -13.62
C LYS A 38 -7.33 4.07 -12.29
N SER A 39 -8.43 4.70 -11.88
CA SER A 39 -8.51 5.40 -10.59
C SER A 39 -8.27 4.46 -9.39
N LYS A 40 -8.83 3.24 -9.41
CA LYS A 40 -8.59 2.27 -8.34
C LYS A 40 -7.14 1.81 -8.28
N LYS A 41 -6.49 1.59 -9.43
CA LYS A 41 -5.09 1.18 -9.48
C LYS A 41 -4.18 2.28 -8.91
N ILE A 42 -4.39 3.53 -9.34
CA ILE A 42 -3.63 4.69 -8.86
C ILE A 42 -3.82 4.89 -7.36
N ALA A 43 -5.05 4.79 -6.85
CA ALA A 43 -5.32 4.92 -5.42
C ALA A 43 -4.61 3.81 -4.59
N LYS A 44 -4.60 2.58 -5.10
CA LYS A 44 -3.91 1.46 -4.44
C LYS A 44 -2.39 1.65 -4.44
N GLU A 45 -1.82 2.09 -5.56
CA GLU A 45 -0.39 2.40 -5.67
C GLU A 45 0.00 3.55 -4.73
N GLN A 46 -0.79 4.62 -4.66
CA GLN A 46 -0.58 5.72 -3.73
C GLN A 46 -0.58 5.25 -2.27
N GLN A 47 -1.60 4.48 -1.87
CA GLN A 47 -1.69 3.96 -0.50
C GLN A 47 -0.51 3.03 -0.16
N GLN A 48 -0.07 2.20 -1.13
CA GLN A 48 1.06 1.31 -0.94
C GLN A 48 2.40 2.07 -0.82
N VAL A 49 2.61 3.10 -1.64
CA VAL A 49 3.80 3.95 -1.57
C VAL A 49 3.82 4.74 -0.27
N GLU A 50 2.68 5.31 0.16
CA GLU A 50 2.58 6.06 1.40
C GLU A 50 2.84 5.18 2.64
N SER A 51 2.32 3.94 2.63
CA SER A 51 2.60 2.96 3.68
C SER A 51 4.09 2.59 3.74
N GLN A 52 4.74 2.44 2.58
CA GLN A 52 6.18 2.18 2.52
C GLN A 52 7.00 3.35 3.06
N ILE A 53 6.62 4.59 2.75
CA ILE A 53 7.28 5.79 3.28
C ILE A 53 7.16 5.82 4.81
N LYS A 54 5.96 5.65 5.37
CA LYS A 54 5.75 5.65 6.83
C LYS A 54 6.60 4.58 7.51
N LYS A 55 6.61 3.36 6.97
CA LYS A 55 7.43 2.25 7.51
C LYS A 55 8.93 2.55 7.45
N GLN A 56 9.40 3.18 6.38
CA GLN A 56 10.80 3.59 6.26
C GLN A 56 11.16 4.72 7.24
N GLU A 57 10.27 5.67 7.45
CA GLU A 57 10.47 6.75 8.43
C GLU A 57 10.53 6.24 9.86
N GLU A 58 9.66 5.31 10.24
CA GLU A 58 9.70 4.64 11.54
C GLU A 58 11.03 3.89 11.73
N LYS A 59 11.42 3.08 10.75
CA LYS A 59 12.70 2.37 10.78
C LYS A 59 13.88 3.33 10.88
N LYS A 60 13.83 4.48 10.20
CA LYS A 60 14.86 5.53 10.30
C LYS A 60 14.92 6.13 11.71
N LYS A 61 13.78 6.35 12.37
CA LYS A 61 13.71 6.83 13.76
C LYS A 61 14.29 5.79 14.72
N GLU A 62 13.93 4.53 14.58
CA GLU A 62 14.49 3.42 15.39
C GLU A 62 16.00 3.30 15.24
N LEU A 63 16.50 3.35 13.99
CA LEU A 63 17.94 3.30 13.72
C LEU A 63 18.68 4.49 14.31
N LYS A 64 18.08 5.70 14.32
CA LYS A 64 18.66 6.86 15.01
C LYS A 64 18.76 6.63 16.52
N LYS A 65 17.68 6.17 17.16
CA LYS A 65 17.68 5.85 18.60
C LYS A 65 18.72 4.78 18.94
N LYS A 66 18.79 3.70 18.14
CA LYS A 66 19.79 2.65 18.32
C LYS A 66 21.22 3.17 18.16
N LYS A 67 21.46 4.04 17.18
CA LYS A 67 22.77 4.68 16.97
C LYS A 67 23.18 5.54 18.15
N GLU A 68 22.23 6.26 18.74
CA GLU A 68 22.47 7.09 19.93
C GLU A 68 22.74 6.23 21.16
N TYR A 69 21.96 5.17 21.38
CA TYR A 69 22.18 4.20 22.46
C TYR A 69 23.55 3.52 22.39
N ILE A 70 23.97 3.05 21.21
CA ILE A 70 25.29 2.41 21.04
C ILE A 70 26.46 3.37 21.34
N LYS A 71 26.24 4.69 21.20
CA LYS A 71 27.24 5.71 21.55
C LYS A 71 27.27 6.05 23.04
N THR A 72 26.28 5.62 23.82
CA THR A 72 26.26 5.88 25.26
C THR A 72 27.38 5.11 25.95
N LYS A 73 27.93 5.70 27.03
CA LYS A 73 28.94 5.06 27.86
C LYS A 73 28.44 3.74 28.44
N GLU A 74 27.15 3.67 28.79
CA GLU A 74 26.50 2.47 29.32
C GLU A 74 26.59 1.28 28.36
N PHE A 75 26.40 1.49 27.04
CA PHE A 75 26.57 0.41 26.06
C PHE A 75 28.04 0.00 25.92
N ILE A 76 28.97 0.94 25.99
CA ILE A 76 30.42 0.69 25.91
C ILE A 76 30.88 -0.10 27.14
N GLU A 77 30.49 0.32 28.34
CA GLU A 77 30.78 -0.34 29.61
C GLU A 77 30.21 -1.75 29.62
N LYS A 78 28.92 -1.91 29.30
CA LYS A 78 28.27 -3.22 29.25
C LYS A 78 28.93 -4.16 28.23
N THR A 79 29.26 -3.66 27.04
CA THR A 79 29.96 -4.45 26.01
C THR A 79 31.40 -4.77 26.42
N ALA A 80 32.10 -3.84 27.08
CA ALA A 80 33.47 -4.03 27.56
C ALA A 80 33.55 -5.09 28.67
N THR A 81 32.62 -5.03 29.62
CA THR A 81 32.51 -6.01 30.69
C THR A 81 32.06 -7.38 30.17
N GLU A 82 31.06 -7.44 29.29
CA GLU A 82 30.49 -8.70 28.79
C GLU A 82 31.40 -9.41 27.78
N LYS A 83 32.05 -8.67 26.86
CA LYS A 83 32.93 -9.26 25.83
C LYS A 83 34.39 -9.38 26.23
N PHE A 84 34.89 -8.42 27.01
CA PHE A 84 36.32 -8.32 27.33
C PHE A 84 36.61 -8.49 28.82
N GLY A 85 35.59 -8.66 29.68
CA GLY A 85 35.77 -8.81 31.12
C GLY A 85 36.35 -7.57 31.81
N LEU A 86 36.29 -6.41 31.13
CA LEU A 86 36.86 -5.17 31.64
C LEU A 86 35.97 -4.61 32.76
N LEU A 87 36.59 -4.31 33.90
CA LEU A 87 35.96 -3.82 35.12
C LEU A 87 36.74 -2.61 35.65
N TYR A 88 36.07 -1.74 36.41
CA TYR A 88 36.79 -0.67 37.10
C TYR A 88 37.66 -1.25 38.23
N PRO A 89 38.74 -0.55 38.62
CA PRO A 89 39.60 -0.99 39.72
C PRO A 89 38.79 -1.14 41.01
N GLY A 90 38.70 -2.37 41.54
CA GLY A 90 37.92 -2.70 42.75
C GLY A 90 36.57 -3.38 42.50
N GLU A 91 36.11 -3.47 41.25
CA GLU A 91 34.92 -4.26 40.89
C GLU A 91 35.30 -5.72 40.54
N TYR A 92 34.39 -6.65 40.83
CA TYR A 92 34.56 -8.08 40.55
C TYR A 92 33.29 -8.66 39.89
N LEU A 93 33.47 -9.43 38.82
CA LEU A 93 32.40 -10.12 38.10
C LEU A 93 31.92 -11.34 38.90
N LEU A 94 30.72 -11.26 39.48
CA LEU A 94 30.04 -12.43 40.02
C LEU A 94 29.43 -13.23 38.87
N LYS A 95 30.13 -14.26 38.41
CA LYS A 95 29.57 -15.23 37.47
C LYS A 95 28.80 -16.26 38.29
N GLY A 96 27.48 -16.18 38.26
CA GLY A 96 26.62 -17.24 38.81
C GLY A 96 26.91 -18.53 38.05
N SER A 97 27.43 -19.52 38.76
CA SER A 97 27.48 -20.89 38.27
C SER A 97 26.05 -21.41 38.31
N ASP A 98 25.36 -21.37 37.17
CA ASP A 98 24.15 -22.18 37.02
C ASP A 98 24.64 -23.63 36.84
N ASP A 99 24.46 -24.45 37.89
CA ASP A 99 24.57 -25.92 37.82
C ASP A 99 23.54 -26.53 36.86
#